data_AF-A0ABD2PB08-F1
#
_entry.id   AF-A0ABD2PB08-F1
#
_cell.length_a   1.000
_cell.length_b   1.000
_cell.length_c   1.000
_cell.angle_alpha   90.00
_cell.angle_beta   90.00
_cell.angle_gamma   90.00
#
_symmetry.space_group_name_H-M   'P 1'
#
loop_
_entity.id
_entity.type
_entity.pdbx_description
1 polymer ?
#
loop_
_entity_poly.entity_id
_entity_poly.type
_entity_poly.pdbx_seq_one_letter_code
_entity_poly.pdbx_strand_id
1 'polypeptide(L)' 'SIRNNINDLIDIIEGNNDHVVMLTETWMYPEEVNAYEISGFSSVHNTRAARGGGASIYVRYNIDIISTEIKPLD' A
#
# COMPACT_ATOMS: atom_id res chain seq x y z
N SER A 1 -0.91 -5.66 -14.43
CA SER A 1 -0.52 -6.22 -13.13
C SER A 1 0.44 -5.25 -12.49
N ILE A 2 0.33 -4.99 -11.18
CA ILE A 2 1.27 -4.14 -10.44
C ILE A 2 2.73 -4.55 -10.72
N ARG A 3 2.98 -5.85 -10.91
CA ARG A 3 4.27 -6.40 -11.35
C ARG A 3 4.90 -5.70 -12.56
N ASN A 4 4.08 -5.31 -13.53
CA ASN A 4 4.58 -4.76 -14.78
C ASN A 4 4.60 -3.23 -14.77
N ASN A 5 3.94 -2.60 -13.79
CA ASN A 5 3.64 -1.16 -13.78
C ASN A 5 4.06 -0.52 -12.45
N ILE A 6 5.02 -1.11 -11.71
CA ILE A 6 5.40 -0.63 -10.39
C ILE A 6 6.06 0.76 -10.45
N ASN A 7 6.86 1.03 -11.48
CA ASN A 7 7.48 2.34 -11.67
C ASN A 7 6.42 3.41 -11.95
N ASP A 8 5.47 3.15 -12.86
CA ASP A 8 4.38 4.08 -13.14
C ASP A 8 3.55 4.39 -11.87
N LEU A 9 3.33 3.38 -11.03
CA LEU A 9 2.66 3.56 -9.74
C LEU A 9 3.47 4.45 -8.79
N ILE A 10 4.78 4.23 -8.69
CA ILE A 10 5.67 5.05 -7.86
C ILE A 10 5.63 6.51 -8.34
N ASP A 11 5.74 6.74 -9.66
CA ASP A 11 5.70 8.08 -10.25
C ASP A 11 4.40 8.82 -9.93
N ILE A 12 3.26 8.11 -9.96
CA ILE A 12 1.95 8.68 -9.60
C ILE A 12 1.91 9.06 -8.12
N ILE A 13 2.36 8.17 -7.22
CA ILE A 13 2.34 8.40 -5.77
C ILE A 13 3.23 9.59 -5.38
N GLU A 14 4.42 9.68 -5.99
CA GLU A 14 5.33 10.79 -5.76
C GLU A 14 4.77 12.11 -6.30
N GLY A 15 4.18 12.09 -7.51
CA GLY A 15 3.61 13.27 -8.16
C GLY A 15 2.38 13.86 -7.44
N ASN A 16 1.55 13.02 -6.82
CA ASN A 16 0.33 13.46 -6.14
C ASN A 16 0.53 13.88 -4.68
N ASN A 17 1.73 13.69 -4.13
CA ASN A 17 2.00 13.87 -2.70
C ASN A 17 1.04 13.04 -1.80
N ASP A 18 0.74 11.80 -2.23
CA ASP A 18 -0.15 10.91 -1.49
C ASP A 18 0.49 10.46 -0.17
N HIS A 19 -0.31 10.45 0.90
CA HIS A 19 0.12 10.03 2.24
C HIS A 19 -0.26 8.57 2.56
N VAL A 20 -1.36 8.10 1.99
CA VAL A 20 -1.84 6.72 2.15
C VAL A 20 -2.26 6.21 0.78
N VAL A 21 -1.76 5.03 0.42
CA VAL A 21 -2.07 4.36 -0.85
C VAL A 21 -2.56 2.96 -0.55
N MET A 22 -3.72 2.59 -1.08
CA MET A 22 -4.28 1.26 -0.94
C MET A 22 -4.47 0.64 -2.31
N LEU A 23 -3.92 -0.56 -2.49
CA LEU A 23 -3.99 -1.32 -3.71
C LEU A 23 -4.73 -2.62 -3.44
N THR A 24 -5.70 -2.94 -4.28
CA THR A 24 -6.42 -4.22 -4.28
C THR A 24 -6.09 -4.99 -5.53
N GLU A 25 -6.28 -6.31 -5.52
CA GLU A 25 -5.95 -7.17 -6.66
C GLU A 25 -4.47 -7.02 -7.06
N THR A 26 -3.59 -7.04 -6.07
CA THR A 26 -2.14 -6.91 -6.30
C THR A 26 -1.53 -8.13 -6.98
N TRP A 27 -2.17 -9.30 -6.80
CA TRP A 27 -1.77 -10.58 -7.38
C TRP A 27 -0.33 -10.97 -7.04
N MET A 28 0.15 -10.47 -5.92
CA MET A 28 1.51 -10.64 -5.42
C MET A 28 1.66 -11.96 -4.67
N TYR A 29 2.72 -12.71 -4.96
CA TYR A 29 3.11 -13.87 -4.15
C TYR A 29 3.97 -13.46 -2.95
N PRO A 30 3.98 -14.23 -1.84
CA PRO A 30 4.77 -13.93 -0.65
C PRO A 30 6.26 -13.63 -0.92
N GLU A 31 6.88 -14.36 -1.83
CA GLU A 31 8.30 -14.22 -2.20
C GLU A 31 8.62 -12.93 -2.98
N GLU A 32 7.60 -12.20 -3.44
CA GLU A 32 7.75 -11.01 -4.27
C GLU A 32 7.60 -9.71 -3.49
N VAL A 33 7.18 -9.77 -2.22
CA VAL A 33 6.84 -8.60 -1.38
C VAL A 33 7.92 -7.52 -1.42
N ASN A 34 9.18 -7.90 -1.22
CA ASN A 34 10.29 -6.96 -1.18
C ASN A 34 10.48 -6.15 -2.47
N ALA A 35 10.01 -6.66 -3.62
CA ALA A 35 10.10 -5.96 -4.90
C ALA A 35 9.04 -4.85 -5.07
N TYR A 36 8.08 -4.77 -4.16
CA TYR A 36 6.98 -3.80 -4.17
C TYR A 36 7.04 -2.81 -3.01
N GLU A 37 8.17 -2.76 -2.30
CA GLU A 37 8.42 -1.74 -1.31
C GLU A 37 8.66 -0.39 -1.98
N ILE A 38 8.06 0.66 -1.41
CA ILE A 38 8.16 2.02 -1.93
C ILE A 38 8.98 2.85 -0.94
N SER A 39 10.07 3.44 -1.42
CA SER A 39 10.91 4.31 -0.59
C SER A 39 10.08 5.44 0.00
N GLY A 40 10.29 5.75 1.28
CA GLY A 40 9.50 6.79 1.96
C GLY A 40 8.16 6.31 2.54
N PHE A 41 7.80 5.03 2.38
CA PHE A 41 6.57 4.46 2.92
C PHE A 41 6.85 3.26 3.82
N SER A 42 6.01 3.10 4.85
CA SER A 42 5.79 1.84 5.55
C SER A 42 4.66 1.08 4.85
N SER A 43 4.77 -0.23 4.73
CA SER A 43 3.84 -1.06 3.97
C SER A 43 3.35 -2.26 4.77
N VAL A 44 2.14 -2.73 4.44
CA VAL A 44 1.62 -4.03 4.87
C VAL A 44 1.00 -4.72 3.67
N HIS A 45 1.36 -5.99 3.47
CA HIS A 45 0.94 -6.79 2.33
C HIS A 45 0.15 -8.01 2.79
N ASN A 46 -1.06 -8.15 2.28
CA ASN A 46 -1.77 -9.42 2.28
C ASN A 46 -1.61 -10.05 0.89
N THR A 47 -0.75 -11.05 0.78
CA THR A 47 -0.44 -11.70 -0.50
C THR A 47 -1.45 -12.78 -0.83
N ARG A 48 -1.48 -13.21 -2.08
CA ARG A 48 -2.38 -14.29 -2.51
C ARG A 48 -1.87 -15.65 -2.06
N ALA A 49 -2.77 -16.52 -1.61
CA ALA A 49 -2.48 -17.95 -1.41
C ALA A 49 -2.69 -18.78 -2.69
N ALA A 50 -3.47 -18.27 -3.65
CA ALA A 50 -3.87 -18.97 -4.87
C ALA A 50 -4.08 -17.95 -6.02
N ARG A 51 -4.89 -18.29 -7.03
CA ARG A 51 -5.19 -17.39 -8.15
C ARG A 51 -6.12 -16.25 -7.69
N GLY A 52 -5.72 -15.01 -7.98
CA GLY A 52 -6.49 -13.79 -7.69
C GLY A 52 -6.27 -13.22 -6.29
N GLY A 53 -6.73 -11.98 -6.08
CA GLY A 53 -6.69 -11.30 -4.79
C GLY A 53 -5.34 -10.67 -4.44
N GLY A 54 -5.19 -10.42 -3.14
CA GLY A 54 -4.07 -9.69 -2.56
C GLY A 54 -4.37 -8.20 -2.42
N ALA A 55 -3.85 -7.61 -1.35
CA ALA A 55 -3.99 -6.20 -1.04
C ALA A 55 -2.69 -5.66 -0.42
N SER A 56 -2.41 -4.39 -0.69
CA SER A 56 -1.29 -3.66 -0.11
C SER A 56 -1.78 -2.33 0.42
N ILE A 57 -1.30 -1.94 1.60
CA ILE A 57 -1.45 -0.58 2.12
C ILE A 57 -0.06 -0.01 2.32
N TYR A 58 0.14 1.22 1.85
CA TYR A 58 1.34 2.01 2.05
C TYR A 58 0.97 3.29 2.80
N VAL A 59 1.78 3.63 3.81
CA VAL A 59 1.63 4.84 4.62
C VAL A 59 2.96 5.58 4.61
N ARG A 60 2.95 6.83 4.15
CA ARG A 60 4.17 7.65 4.03
C ARG A 60 4.78 7.87 5.42
N TYR A 61 6.10 7.79 5.52
CA TYR A 61 6.81 8.19 6.73
C TYR A 61 6.53 9.66 7.05
N ASN A 62 6.51 9.98 8.35
CA ASN A 62 6.28 11.33 8.86
C ASN A 62 4.89 11.90 8.53
N ILE A 63 3.87 11.04 8.36
CA ILE A 63 2.48 11.48 8.41
C ILE A 63 2.09 11.77 9.87
N ASP A 64 1.57 12.97 10.14
CA ASP A 64 1.01 13.30 11.44
C ASP A 64 -0.37 12.61 11.59
N ILE A 65 -0.42 11.57 12.41
CA ILE A 65 -1.67 10.87 12.72
C ILE A 65 -2.39 11.62 13.83
N ILE A 66 -3.41 12.41 13.46
CA ILE A 66 -4.29 13.05 14.42
C ILE A 66 -5.43 12.08 14.75
N SER A 67 -5.28 11.28 15.80
CA SER A 67 -6.37 10.44 16.29
C SER A 67 -7.37 11.30 17.06
N THR A 68 -8.62 11.34 16.59
CA THR A 68 -9.74 11.79 17.42
C THR A 68 -10.40 10.54 18.00
N GLU A 69 -10.55 10.46 19.32
CA GLU A 69 -11.35 9.41 19.94
C GLU A 69 -12.79 9.53 19.41
N ILE A 70 -13.21 8.57 18.57
CA ILE A 70 -14.62 8.41 18.25
C ILE A 70 -15.23 7.74 19.47
N LYS A 71 -15.92 8.53 20.30
CA LYS A 71 -16.71 7.97 21.39
C LYS A 71 -17.73 6.99 20.79
N PRO A 72 -17.89 5.80 21.38
CA PRO A 72 -19.01 4.93 21.04
C PRO A 72 -20.31 5.74 21.12
N LEU A 73 -21.21 5.52 20.18
CA LEU A 73 -22.59 5.99 20.35
C LEU A 73 -23.20 5.10 21.45
N ASP A 74 -23.49 5.70 22.60
CA ASP A 74 -24.25 5.09 23.69
C ASP A 74 -25.63 4.61 23.22
#